data_AF-A0A957UCW9-F1
#
_entry.id   AF-A0A957UCW9-F1
#
_cell.length_a   1.000
_cell.length_b   1.000
_cell.length_c   1.000
_cell.angle_alpha   90.00
_cell.angle_beta   90.00
_cell.angle_gamma   90.00
#
_symmetry.space_group_name_H-M   'P 1'
#
loop_
_entity.id
_entity.type
_entity.pdbx_description
1 polymer ?
#
loop_
_entity_poly.entity_id
_entity_poly.type
_entity_poly.pdbx_seq_one_letter_code
_entity_poly.pdbx_strand_id
1 'polypeptide(L)'
;MTPSKVEFTLFGSPQFLVDGERVEGFATRKTQALLMYLVCNRRALSRDLLAGMFWGDKPETDARNNLRRVLPELRRRFGDYLAADRQAIRFDRRASFWLDVDEFTAALAMIRNAPLDESDIDRLEAALALYSGEFLAGFNLPDAPGFEEWVTFQREHLRELA
;
A
#
# COMPACT_ATOMS: atom_id res chain seq x y z
N MET A 1 -23.29 11.24 -5.35
CA MET A 1 -22.72 10.04 -4.73
C MET A 1 -21.55 10.49 -3.90
N THR A 2 -21.57 10.25 -2.59
CA THR A 2 -20.37 10.42 -1.76
C THR A 2 -19.34 9.41 -2.29
N PRO A 3 -18.08 9.81 -2.57
CA PRO A 3 -17.08 8.84 -2.95
C PRO A 3 -16.93 7.84 -1.81
N SER A 4 -16.97 6.54 -2.12
CA SER A 4 -16.69 5.48 -1.14
C SER A 4 -15.37 5.78 -0.44
N LYS A 5 -15.23 5.57 0.87
CA LYS A 5 -13.98 5.77 1.61
C LYS A 5 -13.23 4.45 1.70
N VAL A 6 -11.94 4.45 1.40
CA VAL A 6 -11.09 3.25 1.50
C VAL A 6 -10.03 3.42 2.58
N GLU A 7 -9.85 2.39 3.39
CA GLU A 7 -8.91 2.40 4.52
C GLU A 7 -7.96 1.22 4.42
N PHE A 8 -6.67 1.50 4.64
CA PHE A 8 -5.58 0.55 4.57
C PHE A 8 -4.86 0.53 5.92
N THR A 9 -4.85 -0.63 6.57
CA THR A 9 -4.02 -0.87 7.77
C THR A 9 -2.91 -1.83 7.38
N LEU A 10 -1.66 -1.34 7.38
CA LEU A 10 -0.47 -2.09 7.01
C LEU A 10 0.53 -2.25 8.16
N PHE A 11 0.35 -1.60 9.31
CA PHE A 11 1.07 -1.94 10.54
C PHE A 11 0.41 -3.15 11.21
N GLY A 12 1.14 -4.27 11.28
CA GLY A 12 0.58 -5.56 11.66
C GLY A 12 0.03 -6.32 10.44
N SER A 13 -0.97 -7.18 10.66
CA SER A 13 -1.58 -7.95 9.57
C SER A 13 -2.40 -7.04 8.65
N PRO A 14 -2.17 -7.09 7.31
CA PRO A 14 -2.79 -6.14 6.39
C PRO A 14 -4.31 -6.26 6.35
N GLN A 15 -5.00 -5.12 6.40
CA GLN A 15 -6.45 -5.01 6.29
C GLN A 15 -6.85 -3.94 5.30
N PHE A 16 -7.95 -4.19 4.59
CA PHE A 16 -8.51 -3.31 3.57
C PHE A 16 -10.00 -3.15 3.85
N LEU A 17 -10.47 -1.91 3.97
CA LEU A 17 -11.89 -1.61 4.16
C LEU A 17 -12.38 -0.69 3.05
N VAL A 18 -13.58 -0.95 2.55
CA VAL A 18 -14.32 -0.06 1.63
C VAL A 18 -15.64 0.27 2.33
N ASP A 19 -15.88 1.55 2.61
CA ASP A 19 -17.07 2.01 3.34
C ASP A 19 -17.28 1.28 4.69
N GLY A 20 -16.18 0.96 5.37
CA GLY A 20 -16.16 0.24 6.64
C GLY A 20 -16.31 -1.29 6.52
N GLU A 21 -16.54 -1.83 5.33
CA GLU A 21 -16.63 -3.28 5.11
C GLU A 21 -15.28 -3.86 4.69
N ARG A 22 -14.87 -4.95 5.34
CA ARG A 22 -13.61 -5.63 5.04
C ARG A 22 -13.64 -6.25 3.64
N VAL A 23 -12.63 -5.94 2.83
CA VAL A 23 -12.46 -6.55 1.51
C VAL A 23 -11.75 -7.89 1.64
N GLU A 24 -12.49 -8.98 1.39
CA GLU A 24 -11.98 -10.35 1.47
C GLU A 24 -11.98 -11.08 0.12
N GLY A 25 -11.37 -12.27 0.07
CA GLY A 25 -11.48 -13.16 -1.09
C GLY A 25 -10.68 -12.71 -2.30
N PHE A 26 -9.54 -12.05 -2.13
CA PHE A 26 -8.61 -11.76 -3.22
C PHE A 26 -8.20 -13.07 -3.93
N ALA A 27 -8.14 -13.08 -5.26
CA ALA A 27 -7.82 -14.31 -5.99
C ALA A 27 -6.43 -14.85 -5.66
N THR A 28 -5.47 -13.97 -5.35
CA THR A 28 -4.11 -14.35 -4.96
C THR A 28 -3.53 -13.39 -3.94
N ARG A 29 -2.54 -13.86 -3.16
CA ARG A 29 -1.69 -12.99 -2.32
C ARG A 29 -0.96 -11.93 -3.16
N LYS A 30 -0.56 -12.25 -4.40
CA LYS A 30 0.04 -11.28 -5.33
C LYS A 30 -0.91 -10.13 -5.68
N THR A 31 -2.21 -10.39 -5.77
CA THR A 31 -3.20 -9.33 -5.98
C THR A 31 -3.21 -8.36 -4.80
N GLN A 32 -3.18 -8.87 -3.56
CA GLN A 32 -3.08 -8.04 -2.36
C GLN A 32 -1.76 -7.27 -2.32
N ALA A 33 -0.63 -7.96 -2.57
CA ALA A 33 0.69 -7.37 -2.56
C ALA A 33 0.84 -6.24 -3.58
N LEU A 34 0.27 -6.40 -4.78
CA LEU A 34 0.23 -5.36 -5.80
C LEU A 34 -0.55 -4.13 -5.32
N LEU A 35 -1.70 -4.31 -4.65
CA LEU A 35 -2.46 -3.20 -4.08
C LEU A 35 -1.67 -2.46 -2.98
N MET A 36 -1.07 -3.21 -2.05
CA MET A 36 -0.25 -2.65 -0.97
C MET A 36 0.96 -1.88 -1.52
N TYR A 37 1.61 -2.42 -2.53
CA TYR A 37 2.71 -1.73 -3.20
C TYR A 37 2.24 -0.46 -3.91
N LEU A 38 1.10 -0.50 -4.60
CA LEU A 38 0.54 0.66 -5.29
C LEU A 38 0.12 1.78 -4.32
N VAL A 39 -0.53 1.46 -3.20
CA VAL A 39 -1.00 2.48 -2.24
C VAL A 39 0.16 3.19 -1.54
N CYS A 40 1.24 2.45 -1.21
CA CYS A 40 2.46 3.01 -0.63
C CYS A 40 3.29 3.83 -1.63
N ASN A 41 3.10 3.65 -2.95
CA ASN A 41 3.84 4.39 -3.98
C ASN A 41 3.01 5.56 -4.51
N ARG A 42 3.49 6.78 -4.27
CA ARG A 42 2.81 8.02 -4.70
C ARG A 42 2.88 8.30 -6.22
N ARG A 43 3.75 7.59 -6.94
CA ARG A 43 4.00 7.80 -8.39
C ARG A 43 3.30 6.75 -9.23
N ALA A 44 3.10 7.08 -10.50
CA ALA A 44 2.74 6.07 -11.50
C ALA A 44 3.90 5.11 -11.72
N LEU A 45 3.60 3.81 -11.72
CA LEU A 45 4.55 2.73 -11.89
C LEU A 45 4.32 2.06 -13.23
N SER A 46 5.39 1.82 -13.98
CA SER A 46 5.27 1.15 -15.27
C SER A 46 4.78 -0.28 -15.09
N ARG A 47 4.02 -0.77 -16.07
CA ARG A 47 3.55 -2.16 -16.08
C ARG A 47 4.72 -3.15 -16.07
N ASP A 48 5.84 -2.78 -16.67
CA ASP A 48 7.05 -3.62 -16.73
C ASP A 48 7.73 -3.71 -15.37
N LEU A 49 7.83 -2.60 -14.64
CA LEU A 49 8.33 -2.60 -13.27
C LEU A 49 7.47 -3.49 -12.39
N LEU A 50 6.14 -3.35 -12.46
CA LEU A 50 5.21 -4.15 -11.67
C LEU A 50 5.27 -5.64 -12.08
N ALA A 51 5.41 -5.94 -13.37
CA ALA A 51 5.56 -7.30 -13.86
C ALA A 51 6.83 -7.96 -13.30
N GLY A 52 7.98 -7.27 -13.38
CA GLY A 52 9.26 -7.75 -12.84
C GLY A 52 9.25 -7.85 -11.30
N MET A 53 8.61 -6.91 -10.62
CA MET A 53 8.49 -6.88 -9.16
C MET A 53 7.79 -8.13 -8.60
N PHE A 54 6.69 -8.55 -9.24
CA PHE A 54 5.82 -9.61 -8.73
C PHE A 54 5.96 -10.96 -9.45
N TRP A 55 6.56 -11.00 -10.63
CA TRP A 55 6.75 -12.22 -11.43
C TRP A 55 8.11 -12.25 -12.14
N GLY A 56 9.15 -11.66 -11.53
CA GLY A 56 10.51 -11.60 -12.10
C GLY A 56 11.19 -12.96 -12.28
N ASP A 57 10.64 -14.02 -11.69
CA ASP A 57 11.04 -15.42 -11.90
C ASP A 57 10.57 -15.99 -13.25
N LYS A 58 9.74 -15.25 -14.01
CA LYS A 58 9.12 -15.72 -15.24
C LYS A 58 9.65 -14.97 -16.47
N PRO A 59 9.51 -15.56 -17.67
CA PRO A 59 9.70 -14.82 -18.90
C PRO A 59 8.87 -13.53 -18.91
N GLU A 60 9.42 -12.46 -19.46
CA GLU A 60 8.84 -11.11 -19.44
C GLU A 60 7.41 -11.07 -20.02
N THR A 61 7.14 -11.87 -21.05
CA THR A 61 5.80 -12.04 -21.64
C THR A 61 4.80 -12.61 -20.64
N ASP A 62 5.20 -13.62 -19.87
CA ASP A 62 4.36 -14.27 -18.87
C ASP A 62 4.14 -13.38 -17.65
N ALA A 63 5.18 -12.66 -17.22
CA ALA A 63 5.07 -11.67 -16.15
C ALA A 63 4.05 -10.58 -16.49
N ARG A 64 4.11 -10.02 -17.71
CA ARG A 64 3.11 -9.05 -18.19
C ARG A 64 1.70 -9.65 -18.30
N ASN A 65 1.59 -10.87 -18.78
CA ASN A 65 0.31 -11.58 -18.86
C ASN A 65 -0.32 -11.80 -17.48
N ASN A 66 0.48 -12.14 -16.48
CA ASN A 66 0.01 -12.29 -15.10
C ASN A 66 -0.44 -10.96 -14.51
N LEU A 67 0.32 -9.87 -14.70
CA LEU A 67 -0.12 -8.52 -14.30
C LEU A 67 -1.46 -8.16 -14.94
N ARG A 68 -1.64 -8.45 -16.24
CA ARG A 68 -2.90 -8.21 -16.95
C ARG A 68 -4.06 -9.03 -16.39
N ARG A 69 -3.82 -10.22 -15.85
CA ARG A 69 -4.86 -11.10 -15.27
C ARG A 69 -5.31 -10.64 -13.88
N VAL A 70 -4.42 -10.08 -13.06
CA VAL A 70 -4.79 -9.62 -11.70
C VAL A 70 -5.45 -8.24 -11.69
N LEU A 71 -5.11 -7.38 -12.65
CA LEU A 71 -5.58 -5.99 -12.68
C LEU A 71 -7.13 -5.84 -12.75
N PRO A 72 -7.88 -6.64 -13.52
CA PRO A 72 -9.34 -6.57 -13.54
C PRO A 72 -9.98 -6.79 -12.17
N GLU A 73 -9.41 -7.68 -11.34
CA GLU A 73 -9.90 -7.88 -9.98
C GLU A 73 -9.71 -6.62 -9.12
N LEU A 74 -8.51 -6.03 -9.16
CA LEU A 74 -8.24 -4.80 -8.43
C LEU A 74 -9.15 -3.65 -8.89
N ARG A 75 -9.36 -3.50 -10.20
CA ARG A 75 -10.26 -2.46 -10.74
C ARG A 75 -11.72 -2.68 -10.36
N ARG A 76 -12.16 -3.94 -10.19
CA ARG A 76 -13.52 -4.24 -9.73
C ARG A 76 -13.74 -3.81 -8.28
N ARG A 77 -12.72 -3.97 -7.42
CA ARG A 77 -12.80 -3.70 -5.98
C ARG A 77 -12.45 -2.25 -5.60
N PHE A 78 -11.51 -1.65 -6.32
CA PHE A 78 -10.89 -0.36 -6.00
C PHE A 78 -10.84 0.55 -7.24
N GLY A 79 -11.81 0.44 -8.15
CA GLY A 79 -11.78 1.11 -9.46
C GLY A 79 -11.59 2.63 -9.39
N ASP A 80 -12.29 3.29 -8.47
CA ASP A 80 -12.20 4.74 -8.24
C ASP A 80 -10.84 5.17 -7.65
N TYR A 81 -10.07 4.21 -7.14
CA TYR A 81 -8.77 4.39 -6.52
C TYR A 81 -7.61 3.91 -7.39
N LEU A 82 -7.88 3.46 -8.62
CA LEU A 82 -6.87 2.90 -9.50
C LEU A 82 -6.94 3.53 -10.88
N ALA A 83 -6.00 4.42 -11.17
CA ALA A 83 -5.77 4.92 -12.51
C ALA A 83 -4.76 4.00 -13.21
N ALA A 84 -5.20 3.37 -14.30
CA ALA A 84 -4.35 2.48 -15.08
C ALA A 84 -4.61 2.64 -16.58
N ASP A 85 -3.52 2.83 -17.31
CA ASP A 85 -3.49 2.90 -18.77
C ASP A 85 -2.58 1.79 -19.35
N ARG A 86 -2.18 1.95 -20.62
CA ARG A 86 -1.34 0.98 -21.34
C ARG A 86 0.11 0.97 -20.84
N GLN A 87 0.60 2.04 -20.25
CA GLN A 87 2.00 2.21 -19.83
C GLN A 87 2.17 2.05 -18.32
N ALA A 88 1.24 2.59 -17.53
CA ALA A 88 1.41 2.71 -16.09
C ALA A 88 0.13 2.42 -15.29
N ILE A 89 0.35 2.13 -14.01
CA ILE A 89 -0.67 1.92 -13.00
C ILE A 89 -0.30 2.80 -11.80
N ARG A 90 -1.27 3.47 -11.20
CA ARG A 90 -1.11 4.23 -9.96
C ARG A 90 -2.33 4.06 -9.06
N PHE A 91 -2.10 4.15 -7.76
CA PHE A 91 -3.18 4.42 -6.82
C PHE A 91 -3.58 5.89 -6.94
N ASP A 92 -4.88 6.16 -7.12
CA ASP A 92 -5.41 7.51 -7.22
C ASP A 92 -5.70 8.08 -5.83
N ARG A 93 -4.79 8.94 -5.39
CA ARG A 93 -4.81 9.58 -4.07
C ARG A 93 -5.69 10.83 -4.03
N ARG A 94 -6.40 11.17 -5.11
CA ARG A 94 -7.37 12.28 -5.15
C ARG A 94 -8.71 11.90 -4.53
N ALA A 95 -9.04 10.61 -4.54
CA ALA A 95 -10.18 10.07 -3.82
C ALA A 95 -9.88 10.04 -2.31
N SER A 96 -10.93 10.05 -1.48
CA SER A 96 -10.79 10.07 -0.02
C SER A 96 -10.38 8.69 0.52
N PHE A 97 -9.11 8.49 0.85
CA PHE A 97 -8.61 7.28 1.48
C PHE A 97 -7.88 7.57 2.78
N TRP A 98 -7.64 6.53 3.57
CA TRP A 98 -6.81 6.55 4.76
C TRP A 98 -5.78 5.42 4.69
N LEU A 99 -4.53 5.72 5.05
CA LEU A 99 -3.44 4.74 5.15
C LEU A 99 -2.68 5.01 6.45
N ASP A 100 -2.64 4.03 7.35
CA ASP A 100 -1.95 4.14 8.64
C ASP A 100 -0.47 4.55 8.53
N VAL A 101 0.24 4.03 7.52
CA VAL A 101 1.64 4.40 7.23
C VAL A 101 1.77 5.88 6.85
N ASP A 102 0.85 6.43 6.07
CA ASP A 102 0.91 7.86 5.71
C ASP A 102 0.61 8.75 6.92
N GLU A 103 -0.35 8.38 7.77
CA GLU A 103 -0.65 9.13 9.00
C GLU A 103 0.54 9.12 9.98
N PHE A 104 1.12 7.95 10.19
CA PHE A 104 2.32 7.77 11.03
C PHE A 104 3.49 8.63 10.53
N THR A 105 3.83 8.50 9.24
CA THR A 105 4.96 9.24 8.66
C THR A 105 4.71 10.76 8.61
N ALA A 106 3.48 11.19 8.36
CA ALA A 106 3.12 12.61 8.34
C ALA A 106 3.25 13.24 9.74
N ALA A 107 2.76 12.56 10.78
CA ALA A 107 2.83 13.07 12.15
C ALA A 107 4.28 13.22 12.62
N LEU A 108 5.14 12.22 12.37
CA LEU A 108 6.56 12.29 12.73
C LEU A 108 7.34 13.37 11.95
N ALA A 109 6.95 13.62 10.70
CA ALA A 109 7.53 14.70 9.91
C ALA A 109 7.22 16.09 10.49
N MET A 110 6.10 16.27 11.21
CA MET A 110 5.76 17.55 11.85
C MET A 110 6.74 17.91 12.97
N ILE A 111 7.13 16.93 13.80
CA ILE A 111 8.12 17.12 14.88
C ILE A 111 9.43 17.71 14.36
N ARG A 112 9.87 17.26 13.18
CA ARG A 112 11.15 17.67 12.61
C ARG A 112 11.14 19.09 12.06
N ASN A 113 9.97 19.66 11.79
CA ASN A 113 9.85 20.87 10.97
C ASN A 113 9.31 22.09 11.72
N ALA A 114 8.73 21.95 12.91
CA ALA A 114 8.17 23.06 13.67
C ALA A 114 8.18 22.82 15.19
N PRO A 115 8.14 23.89 16.01
CA PRO A 115 7.80 23.78 17.43
C PRO A 115 6.39 23.19 17.58
N LEU A 116 6.23 22.27 18.53
CA LEU A 116 4.97 21.58 18.77
C LEU A 116 4.09 22.36 19.75
N ASP A 117 2.77 22.30 19.56
CA ASP A 117 1.77 22.69 20.57
C ASP A 117 1.06 21.47 21.20
N GLU A 118 0.11 21.70 22.11
CA GLU A 118 -0.64 20.61 22.77
C GLU A 118 -1.42 19.74 21.78
N SER A 119 -1.95 20.32 20.70
CA SER A 119 -2.70 19.57 19.68
C SER A 119 -1.78 18.69 18.83
N ASP A 120 -0.52 19.10 18.65
CA ASP A 120 0.48 18.27 18.02
C ASP A 120 0.85 17.06 18.89
N ILE A 121 0.88 17.21 20.22
CA ILE A 121 1.15 16.09 21.13
C ILE A 121 0.07 15.01 21.00
N ASP A 122 -1.22 15.39 21.04
CA ASP A 122 -2.33 14.45 20.87
C ASP A 122 -2.25 13.72 19.52
N ARG A 123 -1.90 14.45 18.45
CA ARG A 123 -1.73 13.88 17.12
C ARG A 123 -0.57 12.89 17.06
N LEU A 124 0.52 13.16 17.79
CA LEU A 124 1.67 12.27 17.87
C LEU A 124 1.36 11.00 18.66
N GLU A 125 0.66 11.10 19.78
CA GLU A 125 0.21 9.93 20.54
C GLU A 125 -0.69 9.05 19.68
N ALA A 126 -1.63 9.66 18.95
CA ALA A 126 -2.48 8.94 18.00
C ALA A 126 -1.67 8.26 16.89
N ALA A 127 -0.65 8.94 16.33
CA ALA A 127 0.20 8.37 15.30
C ALA A 127 1.07 7.22 15.81
N LEU A 128 1.67 7.34 17.01
CA LEU A 128 2.43 6.26 17.63
C LEU A 128 1.54 5.04 17.90
N ALA A 129 0.27 5.25 18.27
CA ALA A 129 -0.69 4.17 18.44
C ALA A 129 -1.02 3.43 17.13
N LEU A 130 -0.82 4.04 15.96
CA LEU A 130 -0.97 3.37 14.66
C LEU A 130 0.14 2.35 14.39
N TYR A 131 1.34 2.55 14.96
CA TYR A 131 2.42 1.56 14.89
C TYR A 131 2.11 0.41 15.85
N SER A 132 1.12 -0.42 15.51
CA SER A 132 0.66 -1.53 16.35
C SER A 132 1.42 -2.84 16.11
N GLY A 133 2.33 -2.87 15.12
CA GLY A 133 3.11 -4.04 14.77
C GLY A 133 4.01 -3.78 13.57
N GLU A 134 4.86 -4.76 13.25
CA GLU A 134 5.73 -4.68 12.08
C GLU A 134 4.91 -4.45 10.79
N PHE A 135 5.43 -3.63 9.88
CA PHE A 135 4.81 -3.42 8.57
C PHE A 135 4.58 -4.75 7.84
N LEU A 136 3.34 -5.02 7.49
CA LEU A 136 2.87 -6.26 6.85
C LEU A 136 3.23 -7.52 7.65
N ALA A 137 3.09 -7.48 8.98
CA ALA A 137 3.36 -8.62 9.84
C ALA A 137 2.55 -9.86 9.43
N GLY A 138 3.24 -11.00 9.30
CA GLY A 138 2.65 -12.27 8.86
C GLY A 138 2.33 -12.34 7.35
N PHE A 139 2.62 -11.28 6.59
CA PHE A 139 2.51 -11.31 5.13
C PHE A 139 3.89 -11.53 4.49
N ASN A 140 4.03 -12.64 3.79
CA ASN A 140 5.16 -12.95 2.92
C ASN A 140 4.69 -13.42 1.53
N LEU A 141 5.58 -13.30 0.57
CA LEU A 141 5.40 -13.68 -0.82
C LEU A 141 6.71 -14.25 -1.39
N PRO A 142 7.08 -15.50 -1.05
CA PRO A 142 8.37 -16.08 -1.40
C PRO A 142 8.66 -16.14 -2.91
N ASP A 143 7.61 -16.16 -3.73
CA ASP A 143 7.68 -16.19 -5.19
C ASP A 143 7.69 -14.77 -5.83
N ALA A 144 7.96 -13.73 -5.05
CA ALA A 144 8.18 -12.35 -5.52
C ALA A 144 9.34 -11.69 -4.73
N PRO A 145 10.60 -12.08 -4.98
CA PRO A 145 11.75 -11.61 -4.20
C PRO A 145 11.91 -10.09 -4.19
N GLY A 146 11.61 -9.40 -5.30
CA GLY A 146 11.65 -7.94 -5.35
C GLY A 146 10.64 -7.29 -4.38
N PHE A 147 9.46 -7.89 -4.21
CA PHE A 147 8.48 -7.43 -3.22
C PHE A 147 8.96 -7.67 -1.80
N GLU A 148 9.51 -8.85 -1.49
CA GLU A 148 10.06 -9.16 -0.16
C GLU A 148 11.22 -8.23 0.22
N GLU A 149 12.10 -7.89 -0.74
CA GLU A 149 13.18 -6.92 -0.54
C GLU A 149 12.61 -5.53 -0.22
N TRP A 150 11.58 -5.09 -0.95
CA TRP A 150 10.90 -3.83 -0.64
C TRP A 150 10.24 -3.85 0.75
N VAL A 151 9.55 -4.93 1.12
CA VAL A 151 8.96 -5.08 2.47
C VAL A 151 10.03 -4.97 3.55
N THR A 152 11.18 -5.63 3.35
CA THR A 152 12.32 -5.58 4.27
C THR A 152 12.81 -4.13 4.45
N PHE A 153 13.05 -3.42 3.35
CA PHE A 153 13.46 -2.02 3.39
C PHE A 153 12.42 -1.13 4.08
N GLN A 154 11.12 -1.32 3.81
CA GLN A 154 10.06 -0.56 4.47
C GLN A 154 10.02 -0.81 5.98
N ARG A 155 10.19 -2.06 6.42
CA ARG A 155 10.22 -2.41 7.84
C ARG A 155 11.39 -1.74 8.56
N GLU A 156 12.58 -1.76 7.96
CA GLU A 156 13.75 -1.08 8.50
C GLU A 156 13.51 0.42 8.60
N HIS A 157 13.07 1.05 7.50
CA HIS A 157 12.81 2.48 7.44
C HIS A 157 11.76 2.95 8.46
N LEU A 158 10.62 2.24 8.54
CA LEU A 158 9.53 2.60 9.46
C LEU A 158 9.92 2.37 10.92
N ARG A 159 10.74 1.36 11.21
CA ARG A 159 11.30 1.13 12.55
C ARG A 159 12.30 2.22 12.96
N GLU A 160 13.07 2.76 12.04
CA GLU A 160 13.99 3.89 12.32
C GLU A 160 13.27 5.21 12.58
N LEU A 161 12.03 5.34 12.08
CA LEU A 161 11.19 6.51 12.31
C LEU A 161 10.45 6.47 13.67
N ALA A 162 10.08 5.27 14.13
CA ALA A 162 9.41 5.03 15.41
C ALA A 162 10.35 5.27 16.61
#